data_AF-A0A2A7URH8-F1
#
_entry.id   AF-A0A2A7URH8-F1
#
_cell.length_a   1.000
_cell.length_b   1.000
_cell.length_c   1.000
_cell.angle_alpha   90.00
_cell.angle_beta   90.00
_cell.angle_gamma   90.00
#
_symmetry.space_group_name_H-M   'P 1'
#
loop_
_entity.id
_entity.type
_entity.pdbx_description
1 polymer ?
#
loop_
_entity_poly.entity_id
_entity_poly.type
_entity_poly.pdbx_seq_one_letter_code
_entity_poly.pdbx_strand_id
1 'polypeptide(L)'
;MSSFGSPVALAPAAPRPPAEILWACENGGTSRFPGDIATIYARRQSPSPRHLDAFQVAVREAQTRVWMLDEYLFLPDKGKGSPDDRILTILDWLHVDIVANDIKILTGVHQEVSEADLRLFKDRENDINKKLARRGPHCSITVSTHLSRVFDIHDRFAVIDDELWHFGATVGGFHTSVNAASRGWPAGAVGAIEFFELAWTMSEGKT
;
A
#
# COMPACT_ATOMS: atom_id res chain seq x y z
N MET A 1 -5.60 -47.24 -16.88
CA MET A 1 -5.69 -45.89 -17.49
C MET A 1 -6.15 -44.95 -16.40
N SER A 2 -5.24 -44.13 -15.90
CA SER A 2 -5.45 -43.25 -14.74
C SER A 2 -6.10 -41.95 -15.22
N SER A 3 -7.28 -41.60 -14.69
CA SER A 3 -7.92 -40.32 -14.99
C SER A 3 -7.19 -39.19 -14.26
N PHE A 4 -6.63 -38.25 -15.01
CA PHE A 4 -6.14 -37.00 -14.48
C PHE A 4 -7.30 -36.19 -13.88
N GLY A 5 -7.11 -35.70 -12.66
CA GLY A 5 -8.08 -34.89 -11.93
C GLY A 5 -8.48 -33.64 -12.72
N SER A 6 -9.75 -33.26 -12.59
CA SER A 6 -10.31 -32.06 -13.20
C SER A 6 -9.47 -30.81 -12.85
N PRO A 7 -9.26 -29.88 -13.79
CA PRO A 7 -8.59 -28.63 -13.49
C PRO A 7 -9.40 -27.87 -12.44
N VAL A 8 -8.75 -27.50 -11.34
CA VAL A 8 -9.33 -26.62 -10.33
C VAL A 8 -9.58 -25.28 -11.02
N ALA A 9 -10.85 -24.95 -11.28
CA ALA A 9 -11.22 -23.65 -11.81
C ALA A 9 -10.80 -22.58 -10.77
N LEU A 10 -9.90 -21.68 -11.16
CA LEU A 10 -9.59 -20.49 -10.38
C LEU A 10 -10.90 -19.71 -10.21
N ALA A 11 -11.20 -19.31 -8.97
CA ALA A 11 -12.34 -18.45 -8.70
C ALA A 11 -12.24 -17.19 -9.58
N PRO A 12 -13.35 -16.72 -10.17
CA PRO A 12 -13.34 -15.47 -10.92
C PRO A 12 -12.88 -14.33 -10.01
N ALA A 13 -12.08 -13.41 -10.57
CA ALA A 13 -11.64 -12.23 -9.84
C ALA A 13 -12.85 -11.48 -9.26
N ALA A 14 -12.71 -11.03 -8.01
CA ALA A 14 -13.75 -10.23 -7.38
C ALA A 14 -14.08 -9.01 -8.28
N PRO A 15 -15.36 -8.63 -8.39
CA PRO A 15 -15.74 -7.48 -9.20
C PRO A 15 -15.04 -6.23 -8.68
N ARG A 16 -14.36 -5.51 -9.59
CA ARG A 16 -13.64 -4.28 -9.24
C ARG A 16 -14.63 -3.21 -8.79
N PRO A 17 -14.30 -2.43 -7.74
CA PRO A 17 -15.11 -1.28 -7.34
C PRO A 17 -15.21 -0.23 -8.46
N PRO A 18 -16.29 0.57 -8.48
CA PRO A 18 -16.41 1.66 -9.44
C PRO A 18 -15.30 2.70 -9.23
N ALA A 19 -14.94 3.40 -10.30
CA ALA A 19 -13.98 4.48 -10.21
C ALA A 19 -14.52 5.61 -9.32
N GLU A 20 -13.73 6.03 -8.33
CA GLU A 20 -14.12 7.07 -7.38
C GLU A 20 -12.93 7.89 -6.89
N ILE A 21 -13.24 9.03 -6.27
CA ILE A 21 -12.28 9.90 -5.59
C ILE A 21 -12.64 9.94 -4.11
N LEU A 22 -11.65 9.68 -3.27
CA LEU A 22 -11.74 9.68 -1.82
C LEU A 22 -10.86 10.78 -1.25
N TRP A 23 -11.47 11.72 -0.54
CA TRP A 23 -10.79 12.83 0.11
C TRP A 23 -10.41 12.44 1.53
N ALA A 24 -9.13 12.54 1.87
CA ALA A 24 -8.65 12.22 3.20
C ALA A 24 -9.18 13.24 4.21
N CYS A 25 -9.90 12.76 5.22
CA CYS A 25 -10.48 13.56 6.31
C CYS A 25 -10.22 12.88 7.67
N GLU A 26 -10.63 13.51 8.76
CA GLU A 26 -10.57 12.98 10.13
C GLU A 26 -11.33 11.67 10.34
N ASN A 27 -12.33 11.39 9.49
CA ASN A 27 -13.16 10.18 9.57
C ASN A 27 -12.68 9.04 8.65
N GLY A 28 -11.49 9.15 8.07
CA GLY A 28 -10.91 8.06 7.26
C GLY A 28 -11.34 8.06 5.80
N GLY A 29 -11.88 9.17 5.29
CA GLY A 29 -12.18 9.39 3.88
C GLY A 29 -13.63 9.79 3.62
N THR A 30 -13.87 10.65 2.61
CA THR A 30 -15.23 10.91 2.09
C THR A 30 -15.23 11.06 0.57
N SER A 31 -16.40 10.94 -0.06
CA SER A 31 -16.57 11.13 -1.51
C SER A 31 -16.64 12.60 -1.96
N ARG A 32 -16.46 13.55 -1.04
CA ARG A 32 -16.51 15.00 -1.32
C ARG A 32 -15.34 15.73 -0.68
N PHE A 33 -15.06 16.93 -1.16
CA PHE A 33 -14.15 17.83 -0.46
C PHE A 33 -14.62 18.07 0.99
N PRO A 34 -13.70 18.37 1.93
CA PRO A 34 -14.04 18.88 3.25
C PRO A 34 -15.06 20.02 3.16
N GLY A 35 -16.18 19.88 3.88
CA GLY A 35 -17.29 20.84 3.80
C GLY A 35 -17.05 22.14 4.57
N ASP A 36 -16.09 22.15 5.48
CA ASP A 36 -15.79 23.29 6.33
C ASP A 36 -14.28 23.38 6.66
N ILE A 37 -13.88 24.56 7.12
CA ILE A 37 -12.48 24.85 7.43
C ILE A 37 -12.00 24.19 8.73
N ALA A 38 -12.90 23.89 9.67
CA ALA A 38 -12.54 23.28 10.95
C ALA A 38 -12.06 21.84 10.74
N THR A 39 -12.73 21.09 9.85
CA THR A 39 -12.33 19.77 9.35
C THR A 39 -10.89 19.79 8.78
N ILE A 40 -10.60 20.78 7.92
CA ILE A 40 -9.24 20.96 7.34
C ILE A 40 -8.20 21.24 8.42
N TYR A 41 -8.50 22.15 9.35
CA TYR A 41 -7.58 22.49 10.44
C TYR A 41 -7.36 21.33 11.41
N ALA A 42 -8.42 20.60 11.77
CA ALA A 42 -8.34 19.44 12.66
C ALA A 42 -7.40 18.38 12.08
N ARG A 43 -7.55 18.05 10.79
CA ARG A 43 -6.63 17.15 10.10
C ARG A 43 -5.20 17.68 10.06
N ARG A 44 -5.02 18.96 9.71
CA ARG A 44 -3.70 19.61 9.68
C ARG A 44 -2.98 19.57 11.03
N GLN A 45 -3.73 19.72 12.11
CA GLN A 45 -3.21 19.75 13.47
C GLN A 45 -3.01 18.35 14.06
N SER A 46 -3.66 17.32 13.53
CA SER A 46 -3.50 15.95 14.01
C SER A 46 -2.03 15.52 14.00
N PRO A 47 -1.52 14.90 15.09
CA PRO A 47 -0.19 14.28 15.11
C PRO A 47 -0.17 12.96 14.32
N SER A 48 -1.32 12.32 14.15
CA SER A 48 -1.51 11.10 13.37
C SER A 48 -2.80 11.24 12.55
N PRO A 49 -2.72 11.87 11.35
CA PRO A 49 -3.90 12.01 10.50
C PRO A 49 -4.42 10.62 10.10
N ARG A 50 -5.74 10.43 10.24
CA ARG A 50 -6.37 9.16 9.88
C ARG A 50 -6.14 8.85 8.40
N HIS A 51 -5.68 7.63 8.13
CA HIS A 51 -5.54 7.10 6.78
C HIS A 51 -6.91 6.81 6.15
N LEU A 52 -6.93 6.56 4.85
CA LEU A 52 -8.15 6.15 4.15
C LEU A 52 -8.58 4.74 4.58
N ASP A 53 -9.69 4.64 5.30
CA ASP A 53 -10.26 3.37 5.77
C ASP A 53 -10.52 2.42 4.59
N ALA A 54 -11.03 2.96 3.47
CA ALA A 54 -11.26 2.20 2.25
C ALA A 54 -9.98 1.58 1.67
N PHE A 55 -8.83 2.26 1.82
CA PHE A 55 -7.54 1.73 1.37
C PHE A 55 -7.05 0.60 2.28
N GLN A 56 -7.14 0.79 3.60
CA GLN A 56 -6.81 -0.27 4.56
C GLN A 56 -7.65 -1.54 4.31
N VAL A 57 -8.95 -1.37 4.08
CA VAL A 57 -9.84 -2.50 3.75
C VAL A 57 -9.40 -3.19 2.47
N ALA A 58 -9.09 -2.44 1.41
CA ALA A 58 -8.63 -3.00 0.15
C ALA A 58 -7.32 -3.78 0.32
N VAL A 59 -6.33 -3.25 1.06
CA VAL A 59 -5.08 -3.95 1.36
C VAL A 59 -5.35 -5.25 2.12
N ARG A 60 -6.17 -5.20 3.17
CA ARG A 60 -6.49 -6.37 4.01
C ARG A 60 -7.20 -7.48 3.22
N GLU A 61 -8.03 -7.10 2.27
CA GLU A 61 -8.84 -8.01 1.45
C GLU A 61 -8.14 -8.45 0.16
N ALA A 62 -6.93 -7.97 -0.10
CA ALA A 62 -6.15 -8.33 -1.27
C ALA A 62 -5.93 -9.84 -1.38
N GLN A 63 -6.11 -10.38 -2.58
CA GLN A 63 -6.06 -11.82 -2.85
C GLN A 63 -4.73 -12.29 -3.42
N THR A 64 -4.03 -11.41 -4.13
CA THR A 64 -2.85 -11.73 -4.92
C THR A 64 -1.70 -10.80 -4.57
N ARG A 65 -1.85 -9.49 -4.78
CA ARG A 65 -0.75 -8.55 -4.65
C ARG A 65 -1.12 -7.26 -3.94
N VAL A 66 -0.13 -6.71 -3.24
CA VAL A 66 -0.16 -5.38 -2.67
C VAL A 66 1.17 -4.72 -3.01
N TRP A 67 1.17 -3.86 -4.01
CA TRP A 67 2.35 -3.14 -4.44
C TRP A 67 2.19 -1.66 -4.14
N MET A 68 3.14 -1.04 -3.46
CA MET A 68 3.09 0.37 -3.08
C MET A 68 4.33 1.10 -3.57
N LEU A 69 4.13 2.25 -4.21
CA LEU A 69 5.19 3.14 -4.65
C LEU A 69 4.95 4.53 -4.07
N ASP A 70 5.85 4.96 -3.17
CA ASP A 70 5.82 6.29 -2.56
C ASP A 70 7.18 6.61 -1.93
N GLU A 71 7.84 7.66 -2.42
CA GLU A 71 9.16 8.10 -1.93
C GLU A 71 9.19 8.32 -0.41
N TYR A 72 8.09 8.78 0.19
CA TYR A 72 8.02 9.22 1.58
C TYR A 72 7.11 8.35 2.44
N LEU A 73 6.81 7.12 2.02
CA LEU A 73 5.80 6.27 2.66
C LEU A 73 5.96 6.16 4.19
N PHE A 74 7.20 5.95 4.63
CA PHE A 74 7.56 5.74 6.03
C PHE A 74 7.77 7.04 6.81
N LEU A 75 7.87 8.19 6.12
CA LEU A 75 8.06 9.46 6.79
C LEU A 75 6.70 10.11 7.07
N PRO A 76 6.43 10.46 8.33
CA PRO A 76 5.30 11.33 8.61
C PRO A 76 5.62 12.77 8.21
N ASP A 77 4.59 13.61 8.13
CA ASP A 77 4.78 15.03 7.87
C ASP A 77 5.69 15.68 8.93
N LYS A 78 6.43 16.72 8.56
CA LYS A 78 7.37 17.40 9.47
C LYS A 78 6.70 17.78 10.80
N GLY A 79 7.25 17.28 11.90
CA GLY A 79 6.76 17.53 13.26
C GLY A 79 5.50 16.74 13.64
N LYS A 80 5.16 15.69 12.89
CA LYS A 80 4.03 14.79 13.13
C LYS A 80 4.55 13.38 13.35
N GLY A 81 4.21 12.74 14.47
CA GLY A 81 4.56 11.34 14.73
C GLY A 81 6.04 10.97 14.60
N SER A 82 6.31 9.68 14.53
CA SER A 82 7.62 9.10 14.22
C SER A 82 7.52 8.15 13.01
N PRO A 83 8.64 7.86 12.32
CA PRO A 83 8.70 6.79 11.33
C PRO A 83 8.25 5.43 11.89
N ASP A 84 8.61 5.10 13.12
CA ASP A 84 8.21 3.84 13.79
C ASP A 84 6.68 3.71 13.87
N ASP A 85 5.98 4.75 14.33
CA ASP A 85 4.52 4.77 14.41
C ASP A 85 3.88 4.61 13.01
N ARG A 86 4.49 5.24 12.00
CA ARG A 86 4.04 5.13 10.61
C ARG A 86 4.21 3.69 10.10
N ILE A 87 5.36 3.07 10.34
CA ILE A 87 5.65 1.70 9.91
C ILE A 87 4.73 0.72 10.61
N LEU A 88 4.52 0.86 11.92
CA LEU A 88 3.55 0.04 12.66
C LEU A 88 2.13 0.16 12.08
N THR A 89 1.71 1.38 11.72
CA THR A 89 0.40 1.59 11.08
C THR A 89 0.30 0.88 9.72
N ILE A 90 1.35 0.90 8.91
CA ILE A 90 1.39 0.19 7.63
C ILE A 90 1.35 -1.34 7.85
N LEU A 91 2.08 -1.84 8.85
CA LEU A 91 2.06 -3.25 9.22
C LEU A 91 0.67 -3.71 9.70
N ASP A 92 -0.11 -2.82 10.31
CA ASP A 92 -1.49 -3.13 10.70
C ASP A 92 -2.44 -3.26 9.50
N TRP A 93 -2.12 -2.65 8.35
CA TRP A 93 -2.82 -2.94 7.10
C TRP A 93 -2.50 -4.34 6.59
N LEU A 94 -1.25 -4.78 6.77
CA LEU A 94 -0.76 -6.12 6.45
C LEU A 94 -1.11 -7.11 7.58
N HIS A 95 -2.41 -7.21 7.91
CA HIS A 95 -2.90 -8.05 8.99
C HIS A 95 -2.47 -9.51 8.79
N VAL A 96 -2.27 -10.26 9.88
CA VAL A 96 -1.84 -11.67 9.85
C VAL A 96 -2.79 -12.62 9.12
N ASP A 97 -4.00 -12.16 8.77
CA ASP A 97 -5.01 -12.89 8.01
C ASP A 97 -5.06 -12.53 6.52
N ILE A 98 -4.19 -11.63 6.06
CA ILE A 98 -4.07 -11.31 4.64
C ILE A 98 -3.71 -12.58 3.86
N VAL A 99 -4.31 -12.74 2.69
CA VAL A 99 -4.08 -13.90 1.82
C VAL A 99 -3.24 -13.57 0.59
N ALA A 100 -3.04 -12.27 0.29
CA ALA A 100 -2.10 -11.81 -0.73
C ALA A 100 -0.71 -12.41 -0.49
N ASN A 101 -0.10 -12.88 -1.58
CA ASN A 101 1.16 -13.60 -1.51
C ASN A 101 2.36 -12.79 -2.01
N ASP A 102 2.11 -11.68 -2.70
CA ASP A 102 3.15 -10.83 -3.28
C ASP A 102 2.98 -9.37 -2.82
N ILE A 103 3.74 -8.99 -1.79
CA ILE A 103 3.70 -7.66 -1.19
C ILE A 103 5.05 -6.98 -1.45
N LYS A 104 5.01 -5.89 -2.21
CA LYS A 104 6.19 -5.12 -2.61
C LYS A 104 6.01 -3.66 -2.20
N ILE A 105 6.97 -3.10 -1.49
CA ILE A 105 6.96 -1.69 -1.09
C ILE A 105 8.21 -1.03 -1.63
N LEU A 106 8.03 -0.05 -2.52
CA LEU A 106 9.10 0.73 -3.10
C LEU A 106 9.03 2.17 -2.57
N THR A 107 10.05 2.57 -1.83
CA THR A 107 10.13 3.87 -1.15
C THR A 107 11.52 4.47 -1.30
N GLY A 108 11.69 5.72 -0.84
CA GLY A 108 12.98 6.39 -0.75
C GLY A 108 13.84 5.93 0.42
N VAL A 109 15.13 6.29 0.37
CA VAL A 109 16.08 6.10 1.46
C VAL A 109 16.03 7.31 2.38
N HIS A 110 15.73 7.07 3.66
CA HIS A 110 15.62 8.10 4.69
C HIS A 110 16.44 7.70 5.90
N GLN A 111 17.22 8.63 6.46
CA GLN A 111 18.14 8.34 7.56
C GLN A 111 17.41 8.02 8.87
N GLU A 112 16.16 8.48 8.96
CA GLU A 112 15.25 8.28 10.09
C GLU A 112 14.64 6.87 10.12
N VAL A 113 14.78 6.10 9.03
CA VAL A 113 14.31 4.70 8.94
C VAL A 113 15.51 3.79 9.07
N SER A 114 15.55 2.99 10.13
CA SER A 114 16.65 2.07 10.41
C SER A 114 16.43 0.70 9.76
N GLU A 115 17.51 -0.06 9.65
CA GLU A 115 17.44 -1.49 9.28
C GLU A 115 16.60 -2.32 10.26
N ALA A 116 16.49 -1.90 11.52
CA ALA A 116 15.63 -2.57 12.50
C ALA A 116 14.14 -2.37 12.15
N ASP A 117 13.78 -1.18 11.66
CA ASP A 117 12.40 -0.89 11.24
C ASP A 117 12.02 -1.68 9.99
N LEU A 118 12.96 -1.82 9.04
CA LEU A 118 12.75 -2.64 7.84
C LEU A 118 12.59 -4.13 8.19
N ARG A 119 13.26 -4.62 9.24
CA ARG A 119 13.11 -6.01 9.71
C ARG A 119 11.71 -6.32 10.23
N LEU A 120 10.95 -5.33 10.70
CA LEU A 120 9.57 -5.54 11.16
C LEU A 120 8.65 -6.08 10.05
N PHE A 121 8.92 -5.72 8.78
CA PHE A 121 8.20 -6.30 7.64
C PHE A 121 8.52 -7.78 7.46
N LYS A 122 9.75 -8.21 7.73
CA LYS A 122 10.13 -9.62 7.68
C LYS A 122 9.52 -10.41 8.82
N ASP A 123 9.45 -9.82 10.02
CA ASP A 123 8.76 -10.43 11.15
C ASP A 123 7.27 -10.60 10.86
N ARG A 124 6.63 -9.59 10.26
CA ARG A 124 5.23 -9.69 9.82
C ARG A 124 5.01 -10.77 8.76
N GLU A 125 5.91 -10.88 7.77
CA GLU A 125 5.88 -11.96 6.78
C GLU A 125 5.94 -13.33 7.46
N ASN A 126 6.85 -13.51 8.41
CA ASN A 126 6.99 -14.75 9.16
C ASN A 126 5.71 -15.08 9.94
N ASP A 127 5.07 -14.09 10.55
CA ASP A 127 3.85 -14.29 11.33
C ASP A 127 2.63 -14.66 10.45
N ILE A 128 2.48 -14.00 9.30
CA ILE A 128 1.50 -14.38 8.27
C ILE A 128 1.73 -15.84 7.86
N ASN A 129 2.97 -16.18 7.52
CA ASN A 129 3.32 -17.52 7.02
C ASN A 129 3.17 -18.64 8.04
N LYS A 130 3.48 -18.38 9.32
CA LYS A 130 3.21 -19.32 10.42
C LYS A 130 1.72 -19.66 10.50
N LYS A 131 0.83 -18.69 10.26
CA LYS A 131 -0.62 -18.88 10.25
C LYS A 131 -1.10 -19.59 8.98
N LEU A 132 -0.49 -19.28 7.83
CA LEU A 132 -0.81 -19.85 6.52
C LEU A 132 -0.28 -21.28 6.28
N ALA A 133 0.56 -21.83 7.17
CA ALA A 133 1.25 -23.12 7.03
C ALA A 133 0.36 -24.35 6.70
N ARG A 134 -0.97 -24.18 6.59
CA ARG A 134 -1.94 -25.21 6.18
C ARG A 134 -2.97 -24.76 5.12
N ARG A 135 -2.92 -23.52 4.60
CA ARG A 135 -4.10 -22.88 3.96
C ARG A 135 -3.85 -22.08 2.68
N GLY A 136 -2.62 -21.87 2.21
CA GLY A 136 -2.41 -21.05 1.02
C GLY A 136 -0.96 -20.95 0.53
N PRO A 137 -0.73 -20.18 -0.56
CA PRO A 137 0.61 -19.84 -1.01
C PRO A 137 1.37 -19.06 0.07
N HIS A 138 2.70 -19.19 0.06
CA HIS A 138 3.58 -18.45 0.96
C HIS A 138 3.52 -16.96 0.64
N CYS A 139 3.36 -16.13 1.66
CA CYS A 139 3.42 -14.68 1.56
C CYS A 139 4.87 -14.21 1.49
N SER A 140 5.17 -13.27 0.59
CA SER A 140 6.44 -12.54 0.54
C SER A 140 6.19 -11.07 0.78
N ILE A 141 6.92 -10.47 1.72
CA ILE A 141 6.94 -9.02 1.94
C ILE A 141 8.35 -8.53 1.65
N THR A 142 8.47 -7.69 0.63
CA THR A 142 9.74 -7.11 0.22
C THR A 142 9.64 -5.58 0.24
N VAL A 143 10.70 -4.95 0.75
CA VAL A 143 10.82 -3.50 0.84
C VAL A 143 12.12 -3.09 0.15
N SER A 144 12.02 -2.16 -0.79
CA SER A 144 13.16 -1.53 -1.45
C SER A 144 13.13 -0.03 -1.15
N THR A 145 14.25 0.52 -0.66
CA THR A 145 14.39 1.95 -0.30
C THR A 145 15.14 2.75 -1.39
N HIS A 146 15.24 2.21 -2.60
CA HIS A 146 16.07 2.79 -3.66
C HIS A 146 15.29 3.63 -4.68
N LEU A 147 14.03 3.99 -4.46
CA LEU A 147 13.18 4.67 -5.44
C LEU A 147 13.83 5.93 -6.04
N SER A 148 14.20 6.91 -5.21
CA SER A 148 14.86 8.16 -5.66
C SER A 148 16.22 7.99 -6.31
N ARG A 149 16.87 6.83 -6.17
CA ARG A 149 18.14 6.57 -6.87
C ARG A 149 17.94 6.19 -8.32
N VAL A 150 16.73 5.80 -8.70
CA VAL A 150 16.45 5.14 -9.97
C VAL A 150 15.69 6.06 -10.91
N PHE A 151 14.70 6.78 -10.39
CA PHE A 151 13.86 7.70 -11.16
C PHE A 151 13.49 8.92 -10.32
N ASP A 152 13.25 10.04 -10.98
CA ASP A 152 12.55 11.18 -10.37
C ASP A 152 11.03 10.95 -10.51
N ILE A 153 10.47 10.14 -9.61
CA ILE A 153 9.04 9.80 -9.60
C ILE A 153 8.36 10.62 -8.49
N HIS A 154 7.47 11.51 -8.89
CA HIS A 154 6.60 12.24 -7.98
C HIS A 154 5.28 11.53 -7.69
N ASP A 155 4.86 10.64 -8.59
CA ASP A 155 3.61 9.93 -8.47
C ASP A 155 3.66 8.94 -7.32
N ARG A 156 2.50 8.78 -6.66
CA ARG A 156 2.34 7.91 -5.52
C ARG A 156 1.13 7.05 -5.77
N PHE A 157 1.34 5.74 -5.81
CA PHE A 157 0.27 4.83 -6.16
C PHE A 157 0.45 3.48 -5.48
N ALA A 158 -0.64 2.74 -5.47
CA ALA A 158 -0.62 1.34 -5.08
C ALA A 158 -1.39 0.51 -6.12
N VAL A 159 -0.94 -0.72 -6.32
CA VAL A 159 -1.68 -1.75 -7.04
C VAL A 159 -2.16 -2.77 -6.02
N ILE A 160 -3.48 -2.87 -5.86
CA ILE A 160 -4.12 -3.86 -5.00
C ILE A 160 -4.82 -4.85 -5.93
N ASP A 161 -4.32 -6.08 -5.99
CA ASP A 161 -4.71 -7.05 -7.01
C ASP A 161 -4.57 -6.51 -8.45
N ASP A 162 -5.68 -6.21 -9.12
CA ASP A 162 -5.74 -5.62 -10.47
C ASP A 162 -6.36 -4.21 -10.47
N GLU A 163 -6.35 -3.55 -9.31
CA GLU A 163 -6.85 -2.19 -9.13
C GLU A 163 -5.71 -1.20 -8.89
N LEU A 164 -5.72 -0.10 -9.65
CA LEU A 164 -4.87 1.05 -9.39
C LEU A 164 -5.53 2.00 -8.38
N TRP A 165 -4.73 2.36 -7.38
CA TRP A 165 -4.96 3.46 -6.45
C TRP A 165 -3.91 4.54 -6.69
N HIS A 166 -4.32 5.78 -6.96
CA HIS A 166 -3.43 6.92 -7.13
C HIS A 166 -3.65 7.94 -6.01
N PHE A 167 -2.58 8.51 -5.48
CA PHE A 167 -2.62 9.39 -4.32
C PHE A 167 -1.98 10.74 -4.65
N GLY A 168 -2.68 11.83 -4.31
CA GLY A 168 -2.13 13.17 -4.49
C GLY A 168 -0.99 13.52 -3.53
N ALA A 169 -0.73 12.71 -2.49
CA ALA A 169 0.19 13.11 -1.42
C ALA A 169 0.96 11.98 -0.71
N THR A 170 0.30 10.96 -0.19
CA THR A 170 0.97 9.81 0.43
C THR A 170 0.08 8.61 0.25
N VAL A 171 0.63 7.44 -0.08
CA VAL A 171 -0.13 6.19 -0.15
C VAL A 171 -0.84 5.96 1.18
N GLY A 172 -2.11 5.59 1.11
CA GLY A 172 -3.02 5.47 2.26
C GLY A 172 -3.56 6.79 2.80
N GLY A 173 -3.23 7.94 2.22
CA GLY A 173 -3.82 9.22 2.57
C GLY A 173 -3.35 9.74 3.93
N PHE A 174 -2.06 9.62 4.20
CA PHE A 174 -1.47 10.07 5.46
C PHE A 174 -1.08 11.55 5.53
N HIS A 175 -1.15 12.29 4.43
CA HIS A 175 -0.74 13.69 4.46
C HIS A 175 -1.76 14.54 5.25
N THR A 176 -1.27 15.45 6.09
CA THR A 176 -2.07 16.33 6.95
C THR A 176 -2.76 17.45 6.18
N SER A 177 -2.24 17.83 5.01
CA SER A 177 -2.90 18.77 4.09
C SER A 177 -4.09 18.13 3.38
N VAL A 178 -4.98 18.95 2.81
CA VAL A 178 -6.07 18.46 1.96
C VAL A 178 -5.49 17.67 0.80
N ASN A 179 -5.85 16.40 0.71
CA ASN A 179 -5.41 15.50 -0.34
C ASN A 179 -6.50 14.47 -0.65
N ALA A 180 -6.37 13.85 -1.81
CA ALA A 180 -7.29 12.83 -2.28
C ALA A 180 -6.52 11.61 -2.80
N ALA A 181 -7.21 10.48 -2.80
CA ALA A 181 -6.88 9.32 -3.59
C ALA A 181 -7.97 9.10 -4.64
N SER A 182 -7.59 8.52 -5.77
CA SER A 182 -8.53 8.03 -6.76
C SER A 182 -8.28 6.53 -6.99
N ARG A 183 -9.34 5.74 -7.14
CA ARG A 183 -9.25 4.27 -7.29
C ARG A 183 -10.21 3.75 -8.36
N GLY A 184 -10.17 2.44 -8.61
CA GLY A 184 -11.14 1.71 -9.45
C GLY A 184 -10.70 1.47 -10.89
N TRP A 185 -9.50 1.89 -11.28
CA TRP A 185 -8.99 1.62 -12.62
C TRP A 185 -8.32 0.25 -12.72
N PRO A 186 -8.47 -0.45 -13.87
CA PRO A 186 -7.69 -1.66 -14.19
C PRO A 186 -6.20 -1.35 -14.23
N ALA A 187 -5.42 -1.88 -13.29
CA ALA A 187 -3.99 -1.61 -13.19
C ALA A 187 -3.23 -2.02 -14.46
N GLY A 188 -3.53 -3.21 -15.01
CA GLY A 188 -2.90 -3.66 -16.27
C GLY A 188 -3.29 -2.82 -17.49
N ALA A 189 -4.56 -2.38 -17.60
CA ALA A 189 -4.97 -1.64 -18.79
C ALA A 189 -4.43 -0.20 -18.84
N VAL A 190 -3.99 0.35 -17.70
CA VAL A 190 -3.34 1.67 -17.61
C VAL A 190 -1.82 1.58 -17.51
N GLY A 191 -1.24 0.39 -17.55
CA GLY A 191 0.21 0.18 -17.52
C GLY A 191 0.85 0.27 -16.12
N ALA A 192 0.05 0.29 -15.05
CA ALA A 192 0.57 0.50 -13.70
C ALA A 192 1.40 -0.69 -13.19
N ILE A 193 1.04 -1.91 -13.59
CA ILE A 193 1.76 -3.15 -13.24
C ILE A 193 3.15 -3.12 -13.90
N GLU A 194 3.17 -2.84 -15.21
CA GLU A 194 4.39 -2.77 -16.01
C GLU A 194 5.33 -1.67 -15.52
N PHE A 195 4.77 -0.51 -15.18
CA PHE A 195 5.54 0.58 -14.62
C PHE A 195 6.12 0.23 -13.24
N PHE A 196 5.33 -0.38 -12.35
CA PHE A 196 5.82 -0.80 -11.04
C PHE A 196 6.97 -1.82 -11.16
N GLU A 197 6.82 -2.83 -12.01
CA GLU A 197 7.87 -3.84 -12.21
C GLU A 197 9.15 -3.24 -12.84
N LEU A 198 9.01 -2.27 -13.75
CA LEU A 198 10.16 -1.51 -14.25
C LEU A 198 10.86 -0.75 -13.12
N ALA A 199 10.11 -0.03 -12.28
CA ALA A 199 10.64 0.70 -11.13
C ALA A 199 11.34 -0.25 -10.14
N TRP A 200 10.71 -1.39 -9.86
CA TRP A 200 11.20 -2.42 -8.97
C TRP A 200 12.52 -3.02 -9.45
N THR A 201 12.55 -3.53 -10.69
CA THR A 201 13.74 -4.15 -11.31
C THR A 201 14.94 -3.21 -11.29
N MET A 202 14.71 -1.93 -11.58
CA MET A 202 15.76 -0.93 -11.62
C MET A 202 16.24 -0.53 -10.21
N SER A 203 15.43 -0.79 -9.18
CA SER A 203 15.81 -0.63 -7.76
C SER A 203 16.69 -1.77 -7.24
N GLU A 204 16.49 -3.01 -7.71
CA GLU A 204 17.29 -4.18 -7.30
C GLU A 204 18.73 -4.14 -7.81
N GLY A 205 18.97 -3.47 -8.96
CA GLY A 205 20.30 -3.32 -9.56
C GLY A 205 21.25 -2.37 -8.83
N LYS A 206 20.86 -1.81 -7.68
CA LYS A 206 21.64 -0.83 -6.91
C LYS A 206 21.82 -1.28 -5.46
N THR A 207 22.83 -2.10 -5.22
CA THR A 207 23.39 -2.40 -3.87
C THR A 207 24.28 -1.28 -3.37
#